data_AF-A0AA40CM76-F1
#
_entry.id   AF-A0AA40CM76-F1
#
_cell.length_a   1.000
_cell.length_b   1.000
_cell.length_c   1.000
_cell.angle_alpha   90.00
_cell.angle_beta   90.00
_cell.angle_gamma   90.00
#
_symmetry.space_group_name_H-M   'P 1'
#
loop_
_entity.id
_entity.type
_entity.pdbx_description
1 polymer ?
#
loop_
_entity_poly.entity_id
_entity_poly.type
_entity_poly.pdbx_seq_one_letter_code
_entity_poly.pdbx_strand_id
1 'polypeptide(L)'
;TWDTSDPAQEELSQLLNLKHDPTLHGVFSLGRDGVFRSLTADRRVVDAVGLAPAQIAMWKARYPPGTLMREAEVDEGADGTQVPREKWFNPDEGILPAPVSRE
;
A
#
# COMPACT_ATOMS: atom_id res chain seq x y z
N THR A 1 -16.34 9.34 -16.35
CA THR A 1 -15.50 8.80 -17.43
C THR A 1 -14.17 8.48 -16.82
N TRP A 2 -13.75 7.21 -16.81
CA TRP A 2 -12.39 6.83 -16.37
C TRP A 2 -11.44 7.43 -17.40
N ASP A 3 -10.74 8.51 -17.03
CA ASP A 3 -9.80 9.16 -17.91
C ASP A 3 -8.49 8.37 -17.87
N THR A 4 -8.28 7.54 -18.88
CA THR A 4 -7.07 6.73 -19.06
C THR A 4 -5.84 7.57 -19.43
N SER A 5 -5.97 8.89 -19.53
CA SER A 5 -4.91 9.81 -19.94
C SER A 5 -4.39 10.71 -18.80
N ASP A 6 -4.82 10.47 -17.55
CA ASP A 6 -4.26 11.15 -16.38
C ASP A 6 -2.83 10.63 -16.11
N PRO A 7 -1.77 11.45 -16.33
CA PRO A 7 -0.39 10.99 -16.17
C PRO A 7 -0.09 10.52 -14.75
N ALA A 8 -0.81 11.06 -13.77
CA ALA A 8 -0.64 10.71 -12.38
C ALA A 8 -1.31 9.35 -12.02
N GLN A 9 -2.33 8.90 -12.77
CA GLN A 9 -2.88 7.54 -12.73
C GLN A 9 -1.90 6.54 -13.36
N GLU A 10 -1.25 6.91 -14.47
CA GLU A 10 -0.25 6.08 -15.12
C GLU A 10 0.98 5.88 -14.22
N GLU A 11 1.48 6.95 -13.61
CA GLU A 11 2.61 6.89 -12.67
C GLU A 11 2.30 5.97 -11.48
N LEU A 12 1.13 6.13 -10.86
CA LEU A 12 0.70 5.23 -9.78
C LEU A 12 0.56 3.79 -10.27
N SER A 13 0.00 3.55 -11.45
CA SER A 13 -0.16 2.20 -11.98
C SER A 13 1.18 1.50 -12.23
N GLN A 14 2.17 2.24 -12.75
CA GLN A 14 3.52 1.72 -12.94
C GLN A 14 4.20 1.40 -11.61
N LEU A 15 4.03 2.28 -10.63
CA LEU A 15 4.68 2.14 -9.33
C LEU A 15 4.05 1.04 -8.48
N LEU A 16 2.73 0.87 -8.57
CA LEU A 16 1.96 -0.12 -7.81
C LEU A 16 1.85 -1.47 -8.55
N ASN A 17 2.68 -1.71 -9.58
CA ASN A 17 2.76 -2.98 -10.30
C ASN A 17 3.50 -4.06 -9.47
N LEU A 18 2.97 -4.35 -8.29
CA LEU A 18 3.49 -5.31 -7.34
C LEU A 18 3.05 -6.73 -7.68
N LYS A 19 3.86 -7.73 -7.31
CA LYS A 19 3.43 -9.13 -7.40
C LYS A 19 2.21 -9.38 -6.50
N HIS A 20 1.25 -10.11 -7.03
CA HIS A 20 0.06 -10.51 -6.28
C HIS A 20 0.30 -11.82 -5.54
N ASP A 21 -0.44 -12.01 -4.46
CA ASP A 21 -0.59 -13.32 -3.84
C ASP A 21 -1.12 -14.34 -4.87
N PRO A 22 -0.46 -15.48 -5.07
CA PRO A 22 -0.86 -16.46 -6.07
C PRO A 22 -2.22 -17.11 -5.79
N THR A 23 -2.71 -17.04 -4.55
CA THR A 23 -4.04 -17.54 -4.18
C THR A 23 -5.15 -16.53 -4.41
N LEU A 24 -4.81 -15.29 -4.79
CA LEU A 24 -5.72 -14.15 -4.99
C LEU A 24 -6.58 -13.79 -3.77
N HIS A 25 -6.25 -14.32 -2.60
CA HIS A 25 -6.90 -13.97 -1.33
C HIS A 25 -6.12 -12.91 -0.54
N GLY A 26 -5.03 -12.42 -1.14
CA GLY A 26 -4.25 -11.33 -0.61
C GLY A 26 -4.94 -9.97 -0.65
N VAL A 27 -4.30 -8.98 -0.02
CA VAL A 27 -4.75 -7.58 -0.05
C VAL A 27 -3.59 -6.64 -0.32
N PHE A 28 -3.89 -5.49 -0.92
CA PHE A 28 -2.96 -4.36 -0.93
C PHE A 28 -3.18 -3.49 0.31
N SER A 29 -2.08 -2.99 0.85
CA SER A 29 -2.08 -2.14 2.04
C SER A 29 -1.02 -1.07 1.91
N LEU A 30 -1.42 0.19 2.10
CA LEU A 30 -0.49 1.26 2.41
C LEU A 30 -0.25 1.25 3.93
N GLY A 31 0.99 0.97 4.33
CA GLY A 31 1.38 0.96 5.75
C GLY A 31 1.52 2.37 6.31
N ARG A 32 1.50 2.48 7.65
CA ARG A 32 1.67 3.79 8.32
C ARG A 32 2.98 4.48 7.97
N ASP A 33 3.98 3.67 7.66
CA ASP A 33 5.34 4.04 7.25
C ASP A 33 5.46 4.53 5.79
N GLY A 34 4.36 4.62 5.04
CA GLY A 34 4.38 5.07 3.65
C GLY A 34 4.84 4.02 2.64
N VAL A 35 4.99 2.76 3.07
CA VAL A 35 5.32 1.64 2.18
C VAL A 35 4.05 0.91 1.75
N PHE A 36 3.83 0.83 0.45
CA PHE A 36 2.75 0.09 -0.17
C PHE A 36 3.13 -1.37 -0.35
N ARG A 37 2.29 -2.28 0.14
CA ARG A 37 2.58 -3.71 0.21
C ARG A 37 1.47 -4.54 -0.41
N SER A 38 1.87 -5.57 -1.13
CA SER A 38 1.04 -6.71 -1.48
C SER A 38 1.17 -7.75 -0.38
N LEU A 39 0.06 -8.15 0.22
CA LEU A 39 0.02 -9.06 1.36
C LEU A 39 -0.74 -10.33 0.98
N THR A 40 -0.30 -11.47 1.50
CA THR A 40 -1.08 -12.72 1.52
C THR A 40 -2.28 -12.61 2.49
N ALA A 41 -3.18 -13.59 2.47
CA ALA A 41 -4.29 -13.66 3.44
C ALA A 41 -3.82 -13.63 4.91
N ASP A 42 -2.66 -14.24 5.20
CA ASP A 42 -2.02 -14.28 6.51
C ASP A 42 -1.15 -13.03 6.81
N ARG A 43 -1.31 -11.95 6.04
CA ARG A 43 -0.59 -10.67 6.21
C ARG A 43 0.93 -10.77 6.02
N ARG A 44 1.43 -11.83 5.39
CA ARG A 44 2.84 -11.89 4.95
C ARG A 44 3.04 -11.05 3.70
N VAL A 45 4.14 -10.31 3.63
CA VAL A 45 4.47 -9.45 2.49
C VAL A 45 4.93 -10.29 1.30
N VAL A 46 4.23 -10.16 0.17
CA VAL A 46 4.59 -10.76 -1.12
C VAL A 46 5.53 -9.85 -1.88
N ASP A 47 5.20 -8.55 -1.93
CA ASP A 47 5.97 -7.53 -2.62
C ASP A 47 5.68 -6.15 -2.03
N ALA A 48 6.60 -5.21 -2.23
CA ALA A 48 6.51 -3.90 -1.60
C ALA A 48 7.25 -2.80 -2.37
N VAL A 49 6.67 -1.60 -2.33
CA VAL A 49 7.24 -0.36 -2.86
C VAL A 49 7.09 0.78 -1.85
N GLY A 50 8.17 1.50 -1.59
CA GLY A 50 8.17 2.71 -0.79
C GLY A 50 7.65 3.89 -1.59
N LEU A 51 6.62 4.57 -1.09
CA LEU A 51 6.05 5.74 -1.75
C LEU A 51 6.72 7.01 -1.24
N ALA A 52 7.03 7.94 -2.15
CA ALA A 52 7.42 9.29 -1.77
C ALA A 52 6.20 10.08 -1.25
N PRO A 53 6.39 11.15 -0.45
CA PRO A 53 5.28 11.94 0.11
C PRO A 53 4.28 12.45 -0.95
N ALA A 54 4.78 12.85 -2.13
CA ALA A 54 3.93 13.27 -3.25
C ALA A 54 3.04 12.13 -3.78
N GLN A 55 3.58 10.92 -3.87
CA GLN A 55 2.86 9.72 -4.30
C GLN A 55 1.83 9.28 -3.26
N ILE A 56 2.16 9.40 -1.96
CA ILE A 56 1.22 9.16 -0.86
C ILE A 56 0.04 10.16 -0.94
N ALA A 57 0.30 11.44 -1.16
CA ALA A 57 -0.75 12.44 -1.34
C ALA A 57 -1.63 12.15 -2.56
N MET A 58 -1.02 11.78 -3.69
CA MET A 58 -1.70 11.34 -4.91
C MET A 58 -2.55 10.08 -4.70
N TRP A 59 -2.07 9.15 -3.88
CA TRP A 59 -2.82 7.97 -3.47
C TRP A 59 -4.05 8.41 -2.67
N LYS A 60 -3.86 9.12 -1.55
CA LYS A 60 -4.94 9.57 -0.63
C LYS A 60 -6.02 10.39 -1.33
N ALA A 61 -5.63 11.21 -2.32
CA ALA A 61 -6.57 12.00 -3.12
C ALA A 61 -7.50 11.14 -3.99
N ARG A 62 -7.03 9.96 -4.44
CA ARG A 62 -7.78 9.08 -5.35
C ARG A 62 -8.61 8.05 -4.63
N TYR A 63 -8.14 7.54 -3.49
CA TYR A 63 -8.95 6.65 -2.69
C TYR A 63 -9.05 7.19 -1.26
N PRO A 64 -10.20 7.80 -0.94
CA PRO A 64 -10.44 8.33 0.40
C PRO A 64 -10.62 7.18 1.41
N PRO A 65 -10.41 7.49 2.71
CA PRO A 65 -10.58 6.51 3.78
C PRO A 65 -11.97 5.88 3.75
N GLY A 66 -12.02 4.55 3.91
CA GLY A 66 -13.25 3.76 3.87
C GLY A 66 -13.60 3.16 2.51
N THR A 67 -12.74 3.32 1.50
CA THR A 67 -12.81 2.55 0.25
C THR A 67 -12.30 1.11 0.45
N LEU A 68 -12.55 0.21 -0.52
CA LEU A 68 -12.27 -1.24 -0.47
C LEU A 68 -10.81 -1.64 -0.14
N MET A 69 -9.89 -0.68 -0.04
CA MET A 69 -8.50 -0.91 0.32
C MET A 69 -8.30 -0.69 1.83
N ARG A 70 -7.70 -1.66 2.52
CA ARG A 70 -7.37 -1.52 3.94
C ARG A 70 -6.18 -0.59 4.07
N GLU A 71 -6.47 0.69 4.20
CA GLU A 71 -5.49 1.69 4.55
C GLU A 71 -5.18 1.56 6.04
N ALA A 72 -3.91 1.41 6.39
CA ALA A 72 -3.47 1.94 7.67
C ALA A 72 -3.45 3.46 7.51
N GLU A 73 -3.95 4.21 8.50
CA GLU A 73 -3.86 5.67 8.50
C GLU A 73 -2.39 6.06 8.39
N VAL A 74 -1.96 6.46 7.19
CA VAL A 74 -0.55 6.79 6.92
C VAL A 74 -0.17 8.00 7.74
N ASP A 75 0.90 7.84 8.53
CA ASP A 75 1.39 8.88 9.43
C ASP A 75 1.67 10.18 8.64
N GLU A 76 1.38 11.32 9.25
CA GLU A 76 1.72 12.60 8.65
C GLU A 76 3.23 12.72 8.46
N GLY A 77 3.64 13.02 7.23
CA GLY A 77 5.06 13.13 6.88
C GLY A 77 5.77 11.79 6.62
N ALA A 78 5.04 10.66 6.57
CA ALA A 78 5.63 9.38 6.19
C ALA A 78 6.29 9.44 4.80
N ASP A 79 7.45 8.79 4.67
CA ASP A 79 8.19 8.65 3.43
C ASP A 79 8.71 7.21 3.31
N GLY A 80 8.01 6.40 2.51
CA GLY A 80 8.34 4.99 2.30
C GLY A 80 9.68 4.79 1.61
N THR A 81 10.21 5.81 0.91
CA THR A 81 11.52 5.72 0.24
C THR A 81 12.68 5.78 1.23
N GLN A 82 12.45 6.32 2.43
CA GLN A 82 13.43 6.39 3.51
C GLN A 82 13.37 5.18 4.46
N VAL A 83 12.34 4.33 4.34
CA VAL A 83 12.22 3.12 5.16
C VAL A 83 13.28 2.10 4.72
N PRO A 84 14.04 1.49 5.66
CA PRO A 84 15.01 0.46 5.32
C PRO A 84 14.34 -0.71 4.57
N ARG A 85 14.96 -1.19 3.49
CA ARG A 85 14.38 -2.25 2.64
C ARG A 85 13.99 -3.52 3.41
N GLU A 86 14.70 -3.86 4.49
CA GLU A 86 14.34 -4.97 5.38
C GLU A 86 12.95 -4.81 5.99
N LYS A 87 12.59 -3.59 6.42
CA LYS A 87 11.30 -3.24 7.01
C LYS A 87 10.16 -3.23 6.00
N TRP A 88 10.46 -3.26 4.71
CA TRP A 88 9.42 -3.39 3.68
C TRP A 88 8.78 -4.77 3.74
N PHE A 89 9.58 -5.81 4.05
CA PHE A 89 9.10 -7.19 4.15
C PHE A 89 8.89 -7.67 5.59
N ASN A 90 9.47 -6.97 6.56
CA ASN A 90 9.31 -7.21 8.00
C ASN A 90 8.88 -5.91 8.72
N PRO A 91 7.65 -5.41 8.46
CA PRO A 91 7.17 -4.20 9.10
C PRO A 91 7.06 -4.38 10.61
N ASP A 92 7.25 -3.29 11.37
CA ASP A 92 7.03 -3.28 12.81
C ASP A 92 5.55 -3.54 13.15
N GLU A 93 5.32 -4.01 14.39
CA GLU A 93 3.97 -4.28 14.87
C GLU A 93 3.10 -3.01 14.80
N GLY A 94 1.87 -3.15 14.31
CA GLY A 94 0.93 -2.03 14.17
C GLY A 94 1.08 -1.19 12.90
N ILE A 95 2.09 -1.45 12.05
CA ILE A 95 2.22 -0.80 10.72
C ILE A 95 1.18 -1.33 9.73
N LEU A 96 0.92 -2.64 9.77
CA LEU A 96 -0.06 -3.29 8.92
C LEU A 96 -1.46 -3.26 9.57
N PRO A 97 -2.53 -3.18 8.76
CA PRO A 97 -3.87 -3.38 9.26
C PRO A 97 -4.00 -4.81 9.80
N ALA A 98 -4.72 -4.96 10.92
CA ALA A 98 -4.98 -6.25 11.57
C ALA A 98 -5.50 -7.30 10.56
N PRO A 99 -5.43 -8.61 10.80
CA PRO A 99 -6.18 -9.57 9.99
C PRO A 99 -7.69 -9.24 10.05
N VAL A 100 -8.45 -9.62 9.02
CA VAL A 100 -9.91 -9.71 9.21
C VAL A 100 -10.14 -10.90 10.13
N SER A 101 -10.77 -10.68 11.29
CA SER A 101 -11.17 -11.79 12.15
C SER A 101 -12.07 -12.72 11.34
N ARG A 102 -11.70 -14.00 11.24
CA ARG A 102 -12.58 -15.00 10.65
C ARG A 102 -13.75 -15.20 11.62
N GLU A 103 -14.94 -14.80 11.20
CA GLU A 103 -16.19 -15.12 11.90
C GLU A 103 -16.45 -16.64 11.89
#